data_AF-A0AAW8K959-F1
#
_entry.id   AF-A0AAW8K959-F1
#
_cell.length_a   1.000
_cell.length_b   1.000
_cell.length_c   1.000
_cell.angle_alpha   90.00
_cell.angle_beta   90.00
_cell.angle_gamma   90.00
#
_symmetry.space_group_name_H-M   'P 1'
#
loop_
_entity.id
_entity.type
_entity.pdbx_description
1 polymer ?
#
loop_
_entity_poly.entity_id
_entity_poly.type
_entity_poly.pdbx_seq_one_letter_code
_entity_poly.pdbx_strand_id
1 'polypeptide(L)'
;MIDESNIKNALVIADRGYESYNNMAHIQEKGWYFLIRIKDGKNGIKAGLNLPKTNEFDEKINLKLSRRQTKQTKELFKAKNQYKFLPANSEFDYLKTK
;
A
#
# COMPACT_ATOMS: atom_id res chain seq x y z
N MET A 1 -7.83 -2.84 16.31
CA MET A 1 -8.15 -4.20 15.78
C MET A 1 -6.92 -5.07 15.54
N ILE A 2 -5.99 -4.70 14.65
CA ILE A 2 -4.77 -5.52 14.43
C ILE A 2 -3.86 -5.40 15.64
N ASP A 3 -3.49 -4.20 16.05
CA ASP A 3 -2.50 -3.98 17.13
C ASP A 3 -2.95 -4.51 18.49
N GLU A 4 -4.25 -4.50 18.75
CA GLU A 4 -4.84 -4.92 20.04
C GLU A 4 -5.02 -6.45 20.17
N SER A 5 -4.76 -7.22 19.11
CA SER A 5 -4.97 -8.67 19.12
C SER A 5 -3.79 -9.43 19.75
N ASN A 6 -4.06 -10.46 20.55
CA ASN A 6 -3.03 -11.32 21.14
C ASN A 6 -2.61 -12.50 20.23
N ILE A 7 -3.11 -12.56 18.99
CA ILE A 7 -2.76 -13.61 18.04
C ILE A 7 -1.28 -13.47 17.65
N LYS A 8 -0.52 -14.57 17.72
CA LYS A 8 0.91 -14.58 17.39
C LYS A 8 1.14 -14.54 15.88
N ASN A 9 0.49 -15.44 15.14
CA ASN A 9 0.62 -15.57 13.69
C ASN A 9 -0.78 -15.55 13.05
N ALA A 10 -0.97 -14.72 12.03
CA ALA A 10 -2.23 -14.67 11.28
C ALA A 10 -2.01 -14.45 9.78
N LEU A 11 -2.98 -14.92 8.99
CA LEU A 11 -3.18 -14.54 7.59
C LEU A 11 -4.48 -13.74 7.50
N VAL A 12 -4.37 -12.47 7.13
CA VAL A 12 -5.52 -11.58 6.97
C VAL A 12 -6.05 -11.68 5.54
N ILE A 13 -7.31 -12.08 5.37
CA ILE A 13 -7.96 -12.11 4.07
C ILE A 13 -9.07 -11.06 4.06
N ALA A 14 -9.05 -10.15 3.08
CA ALA A 14 -10.03 -9.07 3.01
C ALA A 14 -10.37 -8.68 1.55
N ASP A 15 -11.59 -8.17 1.35
CA ASP A 15 -12.05 -7.67 0.07
C ASP A 15 -11.59 -6.21 -0.17
N ARG A 16 -11.91 -5.68 -1.35
CA ARG A 16 -11.62 -4.33 -1.85
C ARG A 16 -12.07 -3.17 -0.96
N GLY A 17 -12.87 -3.42 0.08
CA GLY A 17 -13.21 -2.40 1.09
C GLY A 17 -12.00 -2.04 1.97
N TYR A 18 -11.01 -2.92 2.05
CA TYR A 18 -9.88 -2.82 2.98
C TYR A 18 -8.53 -2.56 2.28
N GLU A 19 -8.53 -2.24 0.97
CA GLU A 19 -7.29 -1.90 0.22
C GLU A 19 -6.69 -0.55 0.65
N SER A 20 -6.04 -0.54 1.81
CA SER A 20 -5.34 0.62 2.38
C SER A 20 -3.88 0.29 2.65
N TYR A 21 -2.98 1.19 2.28
CA TYR A 21 -1.57 1.08 2.62
C TYR A 21 -1.35 1.11 4.15
N ASN A 22 -2.20 1.83 4.90
CA ASN A 22 -2.10 1.85 6.37
C ASN A 22 -2.41 0.47 6.95
N ASN A 23 -3.47 -0.19 6.47
CA ASN A 23 -3.81 -1.55 6.90
C ASN A 23 -2.68 -2.53 6.59
N MET A 24 -2.12 -2.47 5.38
CA MET A 24 -1.00 -3.33 4.99
C MET A 24 0.23 -3.11 5.88
N ALA A 25 0.54 -1.85 6.22
CA ALA A 25 1.64 -1.51 7.11
C ALA A 25 1.43 -2.08 8.52
N HIS A 26 0.24 -1.90 9.12
CA HIS A 26 -0.09 -2.47 10.43
C HIS A 26 0.07 -4.00 10.46
N ILE A 27 -0.38 -4.69 9.41
CA ILE A 27 -0.22 -6.15 9.30
C ILE A 27 1.26 -6.53 9.20
N GLN A 28 2.05 -5.80 8.40
CA GLN A 28 3.49 -6.05 8.23
C GLN A 28 4.27 -5.80 9.52
N GLU A 29 4.01 -4.70 10.22
CA GLU A 29 4.68 -4.33 11.48
C GLU A 29 4.37 -5.33 12.59
N LYS A 30 3.17 -5.94 12.55
CA LYS A 30 2.82 -7.04 13.44
C LYS A 30 3.49 -8.39 13.08
N GLY A 31 4.11 -8.48 11.91
CA GLY A 31 4.70 -9.73 11.40
C GLY A 31 3.68 -10.73 10.87
N TRP A 32 2.47 -10.27 10.53
CA TRP A 32 1.42 -11.10 9.94
C TRP A 32 1.48 -11.06 8.42
N TYR A 33 0.78 -11.99 7.77
CA TYR A 33 0.64 -12.05 6.32
C TYR A 33 -0.77 -11.59 5.89
N PHE A 34 -0.92 -11.23 4.61
CA PHE A 34 -2.23 -10.83 4.09
C PHE A 34 -2.45 -11.24 2.63
N LEU A 35 -3.73 -11.44 2.30
CA LEU A 35 -4.27 -11.54 0.96
C LEU A 35 -5.45 -10.57 0.85
N ILE A 36 -5.21 -9.41 0.24
CA ILE A 36 -6.23 -8.36 0.12
C ILE A 36 -6.55 -8.16 -1.35
N ARG A 37 -7.84 -8.30 -1.71
CA ARG A 37 -8.31 -7.97 -3.05
C ARG A 37 -8.29 -6.45 -3.24
N ILE A 38 -7.66 -5.97 -4.32
CA ILE A 38 -7.59 -4.54 -4.65
C ILE A 38 -8.66 -4.15 -5.67
N LYS A 39 -9.00 -2.85 -5.74
CA LYS A 39 -9.94 -2.32 -6.73
C LYS A 39 -9.27 -2.18 -8.09
N ASP A 40 -10.00 -2.60 -9.11
CA ASP A 40 -9.69 -2.31 -10.50
C ASP A 40 -10.43 -1.03 -10.93
N GLY A 41 -9.77 0.12 -10.81
CA GLY A 41 -10.35 1.41 -11.15
C GLY A 41 -9.42 2.59 -10.90
N LYS A 42 -9.82 3.79 -11.36
CA LYS A 42 -8.99 5.02 -11.29
C LYS A 42 -8.51 5.39 -9.88
N ASN A 43 -9.28 5.03 -8.86
CA ASN A 43 -9.01 5.38 -7.46
C ASN A 43 -8.45 4.23 -6.63
N GLY A 44 -8.20 3.06 -7.23
CA GLY A 44 -7.68 1.87 -6.52
C GLY A 44 -6.15 1.82 -6.49
N ILE A 45 -5.60 0.88 -5.71
CA ILE A 45 -4.14 0.65 -5.64
C ILE A 45 -3.57 0.33 -7.04
N LYS A 46 -4.31 -0.45 -7.84
CA LYS A 46 -3.91 -0.85 -9.21
C LYS A 46 -3.54 0.33 -10.10
N ALA A 47 -4.27 1.45 -10.03
CA ALA A 47 -4.01 2.63 -10.87
C ALA A 47 -2.61 3.27 -10.61
N GLY A 48 -2.09 3.06 -9.39
CA GLY A 48 -0.76 3.50 -8.98
C GLY A 48 0.37 2.60 -9.42
N LEU A 49 0.08 1.44 -10.03
CA LEU A 49 1.06 0.43 -10.42
C LEU A 49 1.12 0.29 -11.95
N ASN A 50 2.28 -0.11 -12.44
CA ASN A 50 2.48 -0.59 -13.80
C ASN A 50 2.57 -2.12 -13.74
N LEU A 51 1.45 -2.78 -14.00
CA LEU A 51 1.33 -4.24 -14.00
C LEU A 51 1.37 -4.79 -15.45
N PRO A 52 1.83 -6.04 -15.66
CA PRO A 52 1.75 -6.71 -16.95
C PRO A 52 0.33 -6.74 -17.51
N LYS A 53 0.19 -6.65 -18.83
CA LYS A 53 -1.09 -6.82 -19.54
C LYS A 53 -1.33 -8.28 -19.92
N THR A 54 -1.07 -9.19 -18.99
CA THR A 54 -1.36 -10.62 -19.14
C THR A 54 -2.56 -10.98 -18.28
N ASN A 55 -3.20 -12.12 -18.58
CA ASN A 55 -4.37 -12.57 -17.82
C ASN A 55 -4.02 -12.83 -16.35
N GLU A 56 -2.83 -13.38 -16.11
CA GLU A 56 -2.31 -13.73 -14.79
C GLU A 56 -0.83 -13.38 -14.74
N PHE A 57 -0.35 -12.98 -13.56
CA PHE A 57 1.04 -12.64 -13.30
C PHE A 57 1.32 -12.61 -11.79
N ASP A 58 2.57 -12.88 -11.43
CA ASP A 58 3.09 -12.71 -10.07
C ASP A 58 4.21 -11.67 -10.09
N GLU A 59 3.99 -10.54 -9.43
CA GLU A 59 4.93 -9.41 -9.44
C GLU A 59 5.35 -9.03 -8.03
N LYS A 60 6.66 -8.99 -7.78
CA LYS A 60 7.20 -8.50 -6.50
C LYS A 60 7.34 -6.99 -6.55
N ILE A 61 6.52 -6.29 -5.77
CA ILE A 61 6.49 -4.83 -5.74
C ILE A 61 6.96 -4.34 -4.37
N ASN A 62 7.98 -3.47 -4.37
CA ASN A 62 8.47 -2.79 -3.18
C ASN A 62 8.19 -1.29 -3.29
N LEU A 63 7.11 -0.83 -2.66
CA LEU A 63 6.71 0.58 -2.69
C LEU A 63 7.33 1.35 -1.52
N LYS A 64 7.96 2.48 -1.84
CA LYS A 64 8.38 3.51 -0.88
C LYS A 64 7.33 4.62 -0.84
N LEU A 65 6.75 4.82 0.33
CA LEU A 65 5.69 5.81 0.54
C LEU A 65 6.31 7.14 1.02
N SER A 66 5.84 8.27 0.50
CA SER A 66 6.25 9.59 0.98
C SER A 66 5.17 10.64 0.80
N ARG A 67 5.06 11.53 1.80
CA ARG A 67 4.24 12.75 1.73
C ARG A 67 5.00 13.97 1.19
N ARG A 68 6.33 13.91 1.05
CA ARG A 68 7.16 15.07 0.69
C ARG A 68 7.08 15.35 -0.81
N GLN A 69 6.73 16.57 -1.18
CA GLN A 69 6.69 17.03 -2.57
C GLN A 69 7.78 18.08 -2.85
N THR A 70 8.93 17.62 -3.32
CA THR A 70 10.00 18.45 -3.90
C THR A 70 10.09 18.15 -5.40
N LYS A 71 10.85 18.94 -6.17
CA LYS A 71 11.10 18.62 -7.58
C LYS A 71 11.67 17.20 -7.75
N GLN A 72 12.62 16.82 -6.90
CA GLN A 72 13.23 15.49 -6.91
C GLN A 72 12.23 14.37 -6.59
N THR A 73 11.42 14.52 -5.53
CA THR A 73 10.45 13.47 -5.16
C THR A 73 9.31 13.34 -6.16
N LYS A 74 8.92 14.43 -6.84
CA LYS A 74 7.95 14.37 -7.95
C LYS A 74 8.46 13.54 -9.13
N GLU A 75 9.74 13.64 -9.46
CA GLU A 75 10.36 12.78 -10.48
C GLU A 75 10.36 11.32 -10.03
N LEU A 76 10.67 11.03 -8.76
CA LEU A 76 10.62 9.67 -8.22
C LEU A 76 9.21 9.07 -8.29
N PHE A 77 8.15 9.84 -8.05
CA PHE A 77 6.77 9.36 -8.14
C PHE A 77 6.33 8.96 -9.57
N LYS A 78 7.09 9.30 -10.61
CA LYS A 78 6.86 8.76 -11.97
C LYS A 78 7.21 7.27 -12.05
N ALA A 79 8.12 6.79 -11.21
CA ALA A 79 8.46 5.37 -11.07
C ALA A 79 7.39 4.64 -10.22
N LYS A 80 6.22 4.44 -10.83
CA LYS A 80 4.99 3.89 -10.20
C LYS A 80 5.19 2.67 -9.30
N ASN A 81 6.03 1.70 -9.70
CA ASN A 81 6.23 0.46 -8.94
C ASN A 81 7.23 0.59 -7.78
N GLN A 82 7.87 1.74 -7.63
CA GLN A 82 8.91 1.97 -6.61
C GLN A 82 8.53 3.04 -5.61
N TYR A 83 7.79 4.07 -6.04
CA TYR A 83 7.44 5.19 -5.19
C TYR A 83 5.97 5.55 -5.33
N LYS A 84 5.34 5.81 -4.19
CA LYS A 84 3.96 6.27 -4.13
C LYS A 84 3.87 7.53 -3.27
N PHE A 85 3.23 8.54 -3.85
CA PHE A 85 2.85 9.73 -3.10
C PHE A 85 1.63 9.43 -2.22
N LEU A 86 1.72 9.83 -0.95
CA LEU A 86 0.60 9.84 -0.03
C LEU A 86 0.15 11.28 0.24
N PRO A 87 -1.13 11.62 -0.02
CA PRO A 87 -1.69 12.89 0.39
C PRO A 87 -1.60 13.16 1.89
N ALA A 88 -1.65 14.43 2.31
CA ALA A 88 -1.64 14.78 3.74
C ALA A 88 -2.92 14.32 4.46
N ASN A 89 -4.05 14.25 3.75
CA ASN A 89 -5.33 13.78 4.27
C ASN A 89 -5.49 12.25 4.23
N SER A 90 -4.53 11.50 3.68
CA SER A 90 -4.57 10.04 3.76
C SER A 90 -4.00 9.58 5.09
N GLU A 91 -4.78 8.77 5.80
CA GLU A 91 -4.39 8.10 7.03
C GLU A 91 -3.20 7.17 6.76
N PHE A 92 -2.11 7.39 7.49
CA PHE A 92 -0.93 6.54 7.47
C PHE A 92 -0.11 6.84 8.72
N ASP A 93 -0.12 5.91 9.69
CA ASP A 93 0.34 6.15 11.06
C ASP A 93 1.87 6.16 11.16
N TYR A 94 2.53 5.45 10.24
CA TYR A 94 3.99 5.31 10.18
C TYR A 94 4.69 6.47 9.44
N LEU A 95 3.94 7.49 9.02
CA LEU A 95 4.50 8.75 8.52
C LEU A 95 3.85 9.91 9.26
N LYS A 96 4.64 10.89 9.67
CA LYS A 96 4.12 12.11 10.29
C LYS A 96 3.44 12.99 9.25
N THR A 97 2.29 13.56 9.60
CA THR A 97 1.70 14.68 8.85
C THR A 97 2.45 15.93 9.31
N LYS A 98 2.91 16.75 8.38
CA LYS A 98 3.57 18.02 8.72
C LYS A 98 2.58 18.97 9.38
#